data_AF-A0A9D0ACN9-F1
#
_entry.id   AF-A0A9D0ACN9-F1
#
_cell.length_a   1.000
_cell.length_b   1.000
_cell.length_c   1.000
_cell.angle_alpha   90.00
_cell.angle_beta   90.00
_cell.angle_gamma   90.00
#
_symmetry.space_group_name_H-M   'P 1'
#
loop_
_entity.id
_entity.type
_entity.pdbx_description
1 polymer ?
#
loop_
_entity_poly.entity_id
_entity_poly.type
_entity_poly.pdbx_seq_one_letter_code
_entity_poly.pdbx_strand_id
1 'polypeptide(L)'
;MIDKFRRRKSPGLFFQLVLFSTLLLPAFPSMAQTGGSPAADVAQLNLGLQGYSIGKKLTRAQKKTAGENPVPKAYAGTYKFVDQDLVVVVEKKTDTVLAMYKRIPRADKKQLKAMVADLMDRFGLPTAMAHEKIVYWAYNRHGAVSEDDFERAKKNKQIPGLGIIATVKLNSEIAITPDKGKDQGNNKASRSSAVQQPETGTVYFIVTSDPLVKAFLANQ
;
A
#
# COMPACT_ATOMS: atom_id res chain seq x y z
N MET A 1 28.44 67.32 -69.89
CA MET A 1 27.36 68.16 -69.30
C MET A 1 27.04 67.57 -67.94
N ILE A 2 27.48 68.15 -66.81
CA ILE A 2 26.97 69.39 -66.16
C ILE A 2 25.45 69.22 -65.91
N ASP A 3 24.87 69.30 -64.71
CA ASP A 3 25.31 69.81 -63.41
C ASP A 3 24.54 69.15 -62.26
N LYS A 4 25.14 69.30 -61.07
CA LYS A 4 24.63 69.36 -59.67
C LYS A 4 23.10 69.41 -59.42
N PHE A 5 22.56 69.04 -58.25
CA PHE A 5 22.83 69.61 -56.91
C PHE A 5 22.05 68.86 -55.80
N ARG A 6 22.72 68.57 -54.65
CA ARG A 6 22.29 68.59 -53.22
C ARG A 6 20.95 67.92 -52.79
N ARG A 7 20.75 67.38 -51.59
CA ARG A 7 21.30 67.64 -50.24
C ARG A 7 20.83 66.53 -49.28
N ARG A 8 21.73 66.11 -48.38
CA ARG A 8 21.59 65.74 -46.95
C ARG A 8 20.22 65.26 -46.40
N LYS A 9 20.22 64.12 -45.70
CA LYS A 9 20.37 63.97 -44.23
C LYS A 9 20.07 62.50 -43.81
N SER A 10 21.02 61.86 -43.14
CA SER A 10 20.85 60.65 -42.31
C SER A 10 20.06 60.99 -41.02
N PRO A 11 19.81 60.06 -40.07
CA PRO A 11 19.78 58.58 -40.12
C PRO A 11 18.49 58.00 -39.49
N GLY A 12 18.15 56.74 -39.78
CA GLY A 12 17.06 56.03 -39.11
C GLY A 12 17.49 54.60 -38.79
N LEU A 13 17.90 54.38 -37.54
CA LEU A 13 18.11 53.07 -36.94
C LEU A 13 16.87 52.19 -37.19
N PHE A 14 17.06 51.02 -37.81
CA PHE A 14 16.21 49.87 -37.54
C PHE A 14 17.10 48.69 -37.18
N PHE A 15 17.38 48.65 -35.88
CA PHE A 15 17.95 47.53 -35.15
C PHE A 15 16.90 46.42 -35.15
N GLN A 16 17.00 45.45 -36.06
CA GLN A 16 16.19 44.22 -35.94
C GLN A 16 16.79 43.34 -34.85
N LEU A 17 16.17 43.44 -33.67
CA LEU A 17 16.41 42.61 -32.51
C LEU A 17 15.86 41.20 -32.82
N VAL A 18 16.76 40.26 -33.08
CA VAL A 18 16.44 38.82 -33.10
C VAL A 18 16.17 38.42 -31.65
N LEU A 19 14.90 38.41 -31.27
CA LEU A 19 14.45 37.92 -29.97
C LEU A 19 14.56 36.40 -29.98
N PHE A 20 15.73 35.89 -29.60
CA PHE A 20 15.93 34.50 -29.21
C PHE A 20 15.07 34.27 -27.96
N SER A 21 13.82 33.87 -28.17
CA SER A 21 12.93 33.42 -27.12
C SER A 21 13.44 32.05 -26.67
N THR A 22 14.45 32.07 -25.81
CA THR A 22 14.84 30.92 -25.00
C THR A 22 13.66 30.61 -24.11
N LEU A 23 12.83 29.66 -24.56
CA LEU A 23 11.91 28.90 -23.72
C LEU A 23 12.74 28.25 -22.61
N LEU A 24 12.93 29.02 -21.53
CA LEU A 24 13.25 28.53 -20.20
C LEU A 24 12.09 27.61 -19.81
N LEU A 25 12.19 26.34 -20.21
CA LEU A 25 11.43 25.29 -19.57
C LEU A 25 11.73 25.43 -18.07
N PRO A 26 10.71 25.59 -17.19
CA PRO A 26 10.96 25.44 -15.78
C PRO A 26 11.55 24.04 -15.61
N ALA A 27 12.80 23.96 -15.17
CA ALA A 27 13.36 22.74 -14.64
C ALA A 27 12.42 22.38 -13.49
N PHE A 28 11.51 21.44 -13.73
CA PHE A 28 10.78 20.80 -12.65
C PHE A 28 11.84 20.35 -11.67
N PRO A 29 11.80 20.80 -10.40
CA PRO A 29 12.70 20.23 -9.41
C PRO A 29 12.43 18.73 -9.45
N SER A 30 13.43 17.97 -9.92
CA SER A 30 13.50 16.54 -9.70
C SER A 30 13.22 16.39 -8.22
N MET A 31 12.06 15.84 -7.86
CA MET A 31 11.74 15.53 -6.47
C MET A 31 12.91 14.69 -5.97
N ALA A 32 13.79 15.32 -5.22
CA ALA A 32 14.88 14.65 -4.55
C ALA A 32 14.21 13.54 -3.76
N GLN A 33 14.57 12.29 -4.08
CA GLN A 33 14.22 11.16 -3.24
C GLN A 33 14.72 11.52 -1.85
N THR A 34 13.82 11.86 -0.94
CA THR A 34 14.16 12.00 0.47
C THR A 34 14.80 10.68 0.88
N GLY A 35 16.12 10.71 1.08
CA GLY A 35 17.00 9.57 1.32
C GLY A 35 16.84 8.99 2.72
N GLY A 36 15.60 8.71 3.12
CA GLY A 36 15.27 7.97 4.32
C GLY A 36 15.52 6.47 4.14
N SER A 37 15.83 5.76 5.23
CA SER A 37 15.89 4.30 5.18
C SER A 37 14.48 3.73 4.97
N PRO A 38 14.30 2.64 4.20
CA PRO A 38 12.97 2.03 3.99
C PRO A 38 12.25 1.69 5.30
N ALA A 39 13.00 1.33 6.35
CA ALA A 39 12.44 1.09 7.67
C ALA A 39 11.85 2.35 8.31
N ALA A 40 12.51 3.51 8.17
CA ALA A 40 12.01 4.78 8.70
C ALA A 40 10.74 5.24 7.96
N ASP A 41 10.74 5.17 6.63
CA ASP A 41 9.58 5.55 5.81
C ASP A 41 8.34 4.70 6.17
N VAL A 42 8.54 3.39 6.32
CA VAL A 42 7.46 2.45 6.66
C VAL A 42 7.02 2.61 8.12
N ALA A 43 7.94 2.85 9.05
CA ALA A 43 7.63 3.03 10.46
C ALA A 43 6.72 4.24 10.72
N GLN A 44 6.85 5.30 9.91
CA GLN A 44 6.01 6.51 10.00
C GLN A 44 4.54 6.24 9.68
N LEU A 45 4.25 5.20 8.89
CA LEU A 45 2.88 4.82 8.55
C LEU A 45 2.15 4.15 9.72
N ASN A 46 2.85 3.74 10.78
CA ASN A 46 2.28 3.09 11.96
C ASN A 46 1.38 1.87 11.63
N LEU A 47 1.69 1.14 10.57
CA LEU A 47 0.91 -0.01 10.13
C LEU A 47 1.14 -1.20 11.08
N GLY A 48 0.18 -1.44 11.96
CA GLY A 48 0.39 -2.25 13.14
C GLY A 48 -0.86 -2.88 13.74
N LEU A 49 -0.67 -3.97 14.48
CA LEU A 49 -1.69 -4.61 15.32
C LEU A 49 -1.06 -5.01 16.65
N GLN A 50 -1.88 -5.05 17.72
CA GLN A 50 -1.49 -5.54 19.04
C GLN A 50 -0.18 -4.92 19.58
N GLY A 51 0.05 -3.64 19.28
CA GLY A 51 1.25 -2.89 19.72
C GLY A 51 2.51 -3.09 18.86
N TYR A 52 2.47 -3.95 17.84
CA TYR A 52 3.53 -4.10 16.84
C TYR A 52 3.28 -3.18 15.64
N SER A 53 4.33 -2.77 14.93
CA SER A 53 4.20 -2.07 13.63
C SER A 53 5.38 -2.41 12.73
N ILE A 54 5.14 -2.62 11.43
CA ILE A 54 6.23 -2.88 10.48
C ILE A 54 7.19 -1.68 10.41
N GLY A 55 8.48 -1.96 10.20
CA GLY A 55 9.56 -0.96 10.19
C GLY A 55 10.00 -0.50 11.59
N LYS A 56 9.26 -0.82 12.66
CA LYS A 56 9.66 -0.51 14.04
C LYS A 56 10.41 -1.66 14.69
N LYS A 57 11.28 -1.32 15.65
CA LYS A 57 11.98 -2.28 16.50
C LYS A 57 11.07 -2.82 17.60
N LEU A 58 11.27 -4.07 17.99
CA LEU A 58 10.61 -4.63 19.17
C LEU A 58 11.03 -3.89 20.44
N THR A 59 10.05 -3.60 21.29
CA THR A 59 10.28 -3.15 22.67
C THR A 59 10.82 -4.28 23.55
N ARG A 60 11.32 -3.95 24.75
CA ARG A 60 11.80 -4.98 25.70
C ARG A 60 10.70 -5.99 26.06
N ALA A 61 9.46 -5.52 26.25
CA ALA A 61 8.33 -6.40 26.56
C ALA A 61 8.02 -7.35 25.39
N GLN A 62 7.99 -6.84 24.17
CA GLN A 62 7.75 -7.65 22.96
C GLN A 62 8.86 -8.69 22.72
N LYS A 63 10.11 -8.37 23.05
CA LYS A 63 11.22 -9.34 22.99
C LYS A 63 11.06 -10.47 24.00
N LYS A 64 10.51 -10.17 25.18
CA LYS A 64 10.17 -11.19 26.17
C LYS A 64 9.09 -12.13 25.60
N THR A 65 8.00 -11.57 25.07
CA THR A 65 6.95 -12.35 24.38
C THR A 65 7.51 -13.21 23.26
N ALA A 66 8.45 -12.67 22.47
CA ALA A 66 9.09 -13.40 21.38
C ALA A 66 9.92 -14.61 21.85
N GLY A 67 10.58 -14.50 23.00
CA GLY A 67 11.32 -15.61 23.62
C GLY A 67 10.40 -16.68 24.21
N GLU A 68 9.22 -16.30 24.70
CA GLU A 68 8.25 -17.21 25.31
C GLU A 68 7.43 -17.98 24.27
N ASN A 69 7.16 -17.39 23.11
CA ASN A 69 6.25 -17.95 22.10
C ASN A 69 6.88 -18.09 20.69
N PRO A 70 8.05 -18.74 20.55
CA PRO A 70 8.73 -18.84 19.27
C PRO A 70 7.95 -19.72 18.29
N VAL A 71 7.94 -19.34 17.02
CA VAL A 71 7.37 -20.14 15.93
C VAL A 71 8.51 -20.76 15.12
N PRO A 72 8.54 -22.10 14.95
CA PRO A 72 9.65 -22.78 14.27
C PRO A 72 9.68 -22.49 12.76
N LYS A 73 10.83 -22.74 12.11
CA LYS A 73 11.06 -22.55 10.66
C LYS A 73 11.00 -21.09 10.21
N ALA A 74 11.74 -20.21 10.89
CA ALA A 74 11.96 -18.84 10.42
C ALA A 74 12.90 -18.81 9.20
N TYR A 75 12.81 -17.78 8.37
CA TYR A 75 13.80 -17.56 7.31
C TYR A 75 15.16 -17.21 7.94
N ALA A 76 16.26 -17.56 7.27
CA ALA A 76 17.60 -17.15 7.70
C ALA A 76 17.64 -15.63 7.91
N GLY A 77 18.33 -15.17 8.97
CA GLY A 77 18.36 -13.76 9.36
C GLY A 77 17.11 -13.24 10.07
N THR A 78 16.05 -14.07 10.22
CA THR A 78 14.82 -13.70 10.93
C THR A 78 14.53 -14.61 12.12
N TYR A 79 13.70 -14.13 13.03
CA TYR A 79 12.94 -14.96 13.95
C TYR A 79 11.46 -14.60 13.85
N LYS A 80 10.60 -15.54 14.25
CA LYS A 80 9.17 -15.32 14.30
C LYS A 80 8.60 -15.90 15.58
N PHE A 81 7.54 -15.27 16.05
CA PHE A 81 6.85 -15.63 17.27
C PHE A 81 5.38 -15.30 17.12
N VAL A 82 4.57 -15.86 18.02
CA VAL A 82 3.14 -15.56 18.10
C VAL A 82 2.87 -14.74 19.35
N ASP A 83 2.06 -13.70 19.21
CA ASP A 83 1.44 -13.00 20.33
C ASP A 83 -0.07 -13.10 20.12
N GLN A 84 -0.77 -13.77 21.05
CA GLN A 84 -2.16 -14.18 20.90
C GLN A 84 -2.40 -14.97 19.61
N ASP A 85 -2.91 -14.31 18.57
CA ASP A 85 -3.18 -14.88 17.25
C ASP A 85 -2.46 -14.15 16.10
N LEU A 86 -1.59 -13.20 16.43
CA LEU A 86 -0.75 -12.47 15.49
C LEU A 86 0.62 -13.12 15.42
N VAL A 87 1.03 -13.53 14.22
CA VAL A 87 2.41 -13.94 13.96
C VAL A 87 3.21 -12.72 13.54
N VAL A 88 4.35 -12.51 14.18
CA VAL A 88 5.26 -11.40 13.93
C VAL A 88 6.57 -11.97 13.38
N VAL A 89 7.07 -11.41 12.28
CA VAL A 89 8.35 -11.77 11.65
C VAL A 89 9.31 -10.61 11.82
N VAL A 90 10.49 -10.89 12.38
CA VAL A 90 11.44 -9.88 12.83
C VAL A 90 12.84 -10.16 12.31
N GLU A 91 13.54 -9.12 11.86
CA GLU A 91 14.96 -9.17 11.54
C GLU A 91 15.78 -9.38 12.81
N LYS A 92 16.60 -10.43 12.84
CA LYS A 92 17.38 -10.81 14.02
C LYS A 92 18.44 -9.78 14.41
N LYS A 93 19.04 -9.10 13.44
CA LYS A 93 20.14 -8.15 13.67
C LYS A 93 19.69 -6.86 14.35
N THR A 94 18.50 -6.38 14.01
CA THR A 94 18.05 -5.04 14.41
C THR A 94 16.80 -5.06 15.29
N ASP A 95 16.20 -6.23 15.51
CA ASP A 95 14.88 -6.42 16.12
C ASP A 95 13.75 -5.70 15.37
N THR A 96 13.91 -5.41 14.07
CA THR A 96 12.91 -4.69 13.27
C THR A 96 11.82 -5.63 12.75
N VAL A 97 10.55 -5.27 12.98
CA VAL A 97 9.39 -6.00 12.45
C VAL A 97 9.33 -5.85 10.94
N LEU A 98 9.42 -6.97 10.22
CA LEU A 98 9.40 -7.02 8.76
C LEU A 98 7.99 -7.27 8.21
N ALA A 99 7.24 -8.15 8.88
CA ALA A 99 5.89 -8.51 8.49
C ALA A 99 5.08 -8.97 9.70
N MET A 100 3.76 -8.86 9.59
CA MET A 100 2.82 -9.43 10.54
C MET A 100 1.68 -10.09 9.79
N TYR A 101 1.19 -11.22 10.28
CA TYR A 101 0.04 -11.90 9.68
C TYR A 101 -0.78 -12.65 10.71
N LYS A 102 -2.05 -12.84 10.39
CA LYS A 102 -2.99 -13.65 11.18
C LYS A 102 -3.73 -14.57 10.25
N ARG A 103 -3.93 -15.82 10.68
CA ARG A 103 -4.65 -16.85 9.93
C ARG A 103 -5.72 -17.47 10.81
N ILE A 104 -6.97 -17.44 10.35
CA ILE A 104 -8.10 -18.11 11.00
C ILE A 104 -8.51 -19.28 10.10
N PRO A 105 -8.12 -20.52 10.44
CA PRO A 105 -8.61 -21.69 9.72
C PRO A 105 -10.08 -21.92 10.04
N ARG A 106 -10.86 -22.40 9.06
CA ARG A 106 -12.30 -22.70 9.20
C ARG A 106 -13.11 -21.52 9.73
N ALA A 107 -12.76 -20.31 9.31
CA ALA A 107 -13.51 -19.11 9.65
C ALA A 107 -14.90 -19.15 9.01
N ASP A 108 -15.92 -18.79 9.77
CA ASP A 108 -17.26 -18.56 9.24
C ASP A 108 -17.42 -17.12 8.70
N LYS A 109 -18.56 -16.83 8.07
CA LYS A 109 -18.88 -15.51 7.53
C LYS A 109 -18.89 -14.42 8.62
N LYS A 110 -19.24 -14.75 9.86
CA LYS A 110 -19.27 -13.79 10.98
C LYS A 110 -17.84 -13.39 11.36
N GLN A 111 -16.93 -14.35 11.47
CA GLN A 111 -15.52 -14.13 11.75
C GLN A 111 -14.83 -13.36 10.61
N LEU A 112 -15.15 -13.67 9.35
CA LEU A 112 -14.67 -12.90 8.21
C LEU A 112 -15.15 -11.43 8.28
N LYS A 113 -16.45 -11.19 8.50
CA LYS A 113 -16.99 -9.83 8.63
C LYS A 113 -16.34 -9.07 9.77
N ALA A 114 -16.15 -9.72 10.93
CA ALA A 114 -15.47 -9.13 12.07
C ALA A 114 -14.02 -8.78 11.75
N MET A 115 -13.30 -9.62 11.01
CA MET A 115 -11.94 -9.33 10.56
C MET A 115 -11.90 -8.16 9.57
N VAL A 116 -12.80 -8.12 8.59
CA VAL A 116 -12.87 -7.00 7.64
C VAL A 116 -13.18 -5.70 8.38
N ALA A 117 -14.13 -5.72 9.33
CA ALA A 117 -14.44 -4.55 10.16
C ALA A 117 -13.23 -4.09 10.99
N ASP A 118 -12.55 -5.00 11.70
CA ASP A 118 -11.35 -4.65 12.48
C ASP A 118 -10.23 -4.07 11.59
N LEU A 119 -10.05 -4.59 10.38
CA LEU A 119 -9.10 -4.02 9.42
C LEU A 119 -9.54 -2.64 8.94
N MET A 120 -10.83 -2.42 8.64
CA MET A 120 -11.33 -1.11 8.22
C MET A 120 -11.25 -0.07 9.34
N ASP A 121 -11.53 -0.45 10.58
CA ASP A 121 -11.40 0.44 11.74
C ASP A 121 -9.94 0.88 11.96
N ARG A 122 -8.98 0.01 11.67
CA ARG A 122 -7.54 0.28 11.83
C ARG A 122 -6.91 1.01 10.66
N PHE A 123 -7.29 0.62 9.44
CA PHE A 123 -6.58 0.99 8.21
C PHE A 123 -7.42 1.89 7.29
N GLY A 124 -8.64 2.23 7.70
CA GLY A 124 -9.59 3.00 6.90
C GLY A 124 -10.19 2.19 5.75
N LEU A 125 -10.72 2.89 4.76
CA LEU A 125 -11.32 2.27 3.58
C LEU A 125 -10.26 1.54 2.74
N PRO A 126 -10.60 0.38 2.15
CA PRO A 126 -9.68 -0.33 1.29
C PRO A 126 -9.39 0.43 -0.01
N THR A 127 -8.17 0.29 -0.52
CA THR A 127 -7.75 0.81 -1.82
C THR A 127 -8.41 0.05 -2.97
N ALA A 128 -8.59 -1.27 -2.81
CA ALA A 128 -9.24 -2.10 -3.82
C ALA A 128 -9.82 -3.39 -3.22
N MET A 129 -10.83 -3.93 -3.89
CA MET A 129 -11.35 -5.27 -3.66
C MET A 129 -11.28 -6.09 -4.95
N ALA A 130 -10.93 -7.36 -4.85
CA ALA A 130 -10.81 -8.24 -6.01
C ALA A 130 -11.47 -9.61 -5.79
N HIS A 131 -12.14 -10.10 -6.84
CA HIS A 131 -12.74 -11.44 -6.92
C HIS A 131 -13.64 -11.80 -5.73
N GLU A 132 -14.29 -10.81 -5.11
CA GLU A 132 -15.13 -10.96 -3.92
C GLU A 132 -14.41 -11.59 -2.71
N LYS A 133 -13.08 -11.78 -2.75
CA LYS A 133 -12.30 -12.60 -1.79
C LYS A 133 -11.03 -11.92 -1.28
N ILE A 134 -10.62 -10.83 -1.91
CA ILE A 134 -9.41 -10.09 -1.57
C ILE A 134 -9.79 -8.65 -1.25
N VAL A 135 -9.26 -8.15 -0.13
CA VAL A 135 -9.31 -6.72 0.23
C VAL A 135 -7.89 -6.24 0.37
N TYR A 136 -7.62 -5.07 -0.18
CA TYR A 136 -6.26 -4.55 -0.30
C TYR A 136 -6.23 -3.08 0.11
N TRP A 137 -5.27 -2.75 0.98
CA TRP A 137 -4.90 -1.38 1.33
C TRP A 137 -3.46 -1.17 0.88
N ALA A 138 -3.24 -0.10 0.11
CA ALA A 138 -1.92 0.32 -0.31
C ALA A 138 -1.54 1.63 0.40
N TYR A 139 -0.26 1.75 0.74
CA TYR A 139 0.28 2.92 1.40
C TYR A 139 1.52 3.40 0.66
N ASN A 140 1.57 4.70 0.40
CA ASN A 140 2.78 5.40 -0.03
C ASN A 140 3.36 6.20 1.14
N ARG A 141 4.41 6.98 0.91
CA ARG A 141 5.05 7.83 1.95
C ARG A 141 4.11 8.86 2.57
N HIS A 142 2.99 9.19 1.93
CA HIS A 142 2.01 10.18 2.38
C HIS A 142 0.81 9.56 3.10
N GLY A 143 0.73 8.23 3.18
CA GLY A 143 -0.38 7.52 3.84
C GLY A 143 -1.12 6.59 2.90
N ALA A 144 -2.40 6.35 3.20
CA ALA A 144 -3.25 5.44 2.44
C ALA A 144 -3.51 5.97 1.02
N VAL A 145 -3.42 5.09 0.04
CA VAL A 145 -3.79 5.36 -1.35
C VAL A 145 -5.29 5.13 -1.51
N SER A 146 -6.01 6.14 -2.01
CA SER A 146 -7.45 6.04 -2.25
C SER A 146 -7.78 5.11 -3.42
N GLU A 147 -9.01 4.58 -3.45
CA GLU A 147 -9.51 3.77 -4.57
C GLU A 147 -9.47 4.54 -5.89
N ASP A 148 -9.89 5.81 -5.88
CA ASP A 148 -9.91 6.67 -7.07
C ASP A 148 -8.50 6.90 -7.65
N ASP A 149 -7.51 7.14 -6.79
CA ASP A 149 -6.12 7.29 -7.22
C ASP A 149 -5.56 5.99 -7.78
N PHE A 150 -5.86 4.87 -7.12
CA PHE A 150 -5.43 3.55 -7.57
C PHE A 150 -6.04 3.18 -8.92
N GLU A 151 -7.36 3.34 -9.09
CA GLU A 151 -8.04 3.03 -10.33
C GLU A 151 -7.65 3.97 -11.46
N ARG A 152 -7.41 5.26 -11.19
CA ARG A 152 -6.86 6.20 -12.18
C ARG A 152 -5.46 5.77 -12.64
N ALA A 153 -4.57 5.45 -11.70
CA ALA A 153 -3.23 4.97 -12.02
C ALA A 153 -3.26 3.62 -12.76
N LYS A 154 -4.18 2.72 -12.40
CA LYS A 154 -4.39 1.45 -13.11
C LYS A 154 -4.82 1.65 -14.55
N LYS A 155 -5.84 2.49 -14.79
CA LYS A 155 -6.34 2.84 -16.14
C LYS A 155 -5.23 3.44 -17.00
N ASN A 156 -4.36 4.27 -16.40
CA ASN A 156 -3.27 4.93 -17.09
C ASN A 156 -1.95 4.12 -17.12
N LYS A 157 -1.93 2.88 -16.59
CA LYS A 157 -0.72 2.03 -16.44
C LYS A 157 0.42 2.70 -15.64
N GLN A 158 0.06 3.50 -14.64
CA GLN A 158 0.94 4.30 -13.79
C GLN A 158 0.95 3.84 -12.32
N ILE A 159 0.57 2.58 -12.02
CA ILE A 159 0.65 2.01 -10.67
C ILE A 159 2.02 2.19 -10.01
N PRO A 160 3.17 1.98 -10.69
CA PRO A 160 4.48 2.24 -10.08
C PRO A 160 4.66 3.71 -9.63
N GLY A 161 4.00 4.65 -10.31
CA GLY A 161 4.01 6.07 -9.98
C GLY A 161 3.28 6.42 -8.67
N LEU A 162 2.50 5.50 -8.11
CA LEU A 162 1.85 5.69 -6.81
C LEU A 162 2.85 5.58 -5.64
N GLY A 163 4.05 5.05 -5.88
CA GLY A 163 5.10 4.94 -4.85
C GLY A 163 4.67 4.12 -3.64
N ILE A 164 3.94 3.02 -3.86
CA ILE A 164 3.46 2.13 -2.78
C ILE A 164 4.67 1.50 -2.08
N ILE A 165 4.76 1.72 -0.76
CA ILE A 165 5.84 1.22 0.09
C ILE A 165 5.38 0.18 1.10
N ALA A 166 4.08 0.06 1.35
CA ALA A 166 3.53 -0.93 2.27
C ALA A 166 2.10 -1.32 1.89
N THR A 167 1.69 -2.51 2.33
CA THR A 167 0.39 -3.09 1.98
C THR A 167 -0.22 -3.84 3.16
N VAL A 168 -1.54 -3.75 3.29
CA VAL A 168 -2.34 -4.72 4.04
C VAL A 168 -3.17 -5.51 3.05
N LYS A 169 -3.09 -6.83 3.10
CA LYS A 169 -3.83 -7.71 2.20
C LYS A 169 -4.60 -8.74 3.01
N LEU A 170 -5.92 -8.75 2.89
CA LEU A 170 -6.78 -9.83 3.34
C LEU A 170 -7.10 -10.75 2.17
N ASN A 171 -7.04 -12.07 2.40
CA ASN A 171 -7.52 -13.09 1.48
C ASN A 171 -8.45 -14.03 2.23
N SER A 172 -9.54 -14.42 1.57
CA SER A 172 -10.57 -15.29 2.10
C SER A 172 -10.89 -16.39 1.09
N GLU A 173 -11.10 -17.62 1.56
CA GLU A 173 -11.63 -18.70 0.73
C GLU A 173 -13.14 -18.54 0.47
N ILE A 174 -13.86 -17.91 1.40
CA ILE A 174 -15.29 -17.58 1.29
C ILE A 174 -15.50 -16.14 0.80
N ALA A 175 -16.59 -15.88 0.09
CA ALA A 175 -16.89 -14.54 -0.41
C ALA A 175 -17.03 -13.51 0.74
N ILE A 176 -16.61 -12.28 0.51
CA ILE A 176 -16.70 -11.15 1.44
C ILE A 176 -18.05 -10.46 1.29
N THR A 177 -18.49 -10.28 0.05
CA THR A 177 -19.79 -9.69 -0.28
C THR A 177 -20.94 -10.61 0.12
N PRO A 178 -22.15 -10.07 0.33
CA PRO A 178 -23.36 -10.88 0.52
C PRO A 178 -23.58 -11.78 -0.68
N ASP A 179 -24.15 -12.97 -0.45
CA ASP A 179 -24.51 -13.88 -1.54
C ASP A 179 -25.54 -13.17 -2.44
N LYS A 180 -25.18 -12.99 -3.71
CA LYS A 180 -26.09 -12.43 -4.71
C LYS A 180 -27.19 -13.44 -5.01
N GLY A 181 -28.22 -13.48 -4.16
CA GLY A 181 -29.47 -14.19 -4.45
C GLY A 181 -30.09 -14.92 -3.27
N LYS A 182 -30.77 -14.18 -2.38
CA LYS A 182 -32.01 -14.64 -1.70
C LYS A 182 -33.00 -13.51 -1.36
N ASP A 183 -32.86 -12.31 -1.94
CA ASP A 183 -33.83 -11.22 -1.78
C ASP A 183 -34.24 -10.63 -3.13
N GLN A 184 -34.74 -11.48 -4.03
CA GLN A 184 -35.68 -11.02 -5.06
C GLN A 184 -36.94 -11.85 -4.93
N GLY A 185 -38.02 -11.17 -4.54
CA GLY A 185 -39.33 -11.76 -4.32
C GLY A 185 -39.80 -12.53 -5.55
N ASN A 186 -40.15 -13.79 -5.33
CA ASN A 186 -41.40 -14.31 -5.85
C ASN A 186 -41.77 -15.59 -5.10
N ASN A 187 -43.03 -15.61 -4.67
CA ASN A 187 -43.71 -16.74 -4.05
C ASN A 187 -43.38 -18.07 -4.72
N LYS A 188 -42.82 -19.02 -3.95
CA LYS A 188 -43.22 -20.42 -4.01
C LYS A 188 -42.77 -21.12 -2.73
N ALA A 189 -43.76 -21.65 -2.03
CA ALA A 189 -43.58 -22.52 -0.88
C ALA A 189 -42.68 -23.71 -1.26
N SER A 190 -41.46 -23.74 -0.75
CA SER A 190 -40.67 -24.96 -0.64
C SER A 190 -40.20 -25.10 0.80
N ARG A 191 -40.92 -25.94 1.55
CA ARG A 191 -40.42 -26.57 2.76
C ARG A 191 -39.18 -27.39 2.39
N SER A 192 -38.02 -26.88 2.73
CA SER A 192 -36.82 -27.68 2.99
C SER A 192 -35.91 -26.86 3.89
N SER A 193 -36.14 -26.97 5.19
CA SER A 193 -35.20 -26.52 6.22
C SER A 193 -34.02 -27.49 6.28
N ALA A 194 -33.26 -27.58 5.20
CA ALA A 194 -31.89 -28.05 5.28
C ALA A 194 -31.07 -26.87 5.80
N VAL A 195 -30.61 -26.96 7.04
CA VAL A 195 -29.62 -26.05 7.60
C VAL A 195 -28.43 -26.08 6.65
N GLN A 196 -28.32 -25.11 5.75
CA GLN A 196 -27.12 -24.92 4.93
C GLN A 196 -26.00 -24.71 5.93
N GLN A 197 -25.10 -25.69 6.05
CA GLN A 197 -23.95 -25.56 6.94
C GLN A 197 -23.24 -24.25 6.58
N PRO A 198 -22.84 -23.44 7.57
CA PRO A 198 -22.11 -22.22 7.29
C PRO A 198 -20.87 -22.59 6.48
N GLU A 199 -20.73 -21.99 5.30
CA GLU A 199 -19.53 -22.12 4.50
C GLU A 199 -18.36 -21.62 5.35
N THR A 200 -17.45 -22.53 5.72
CA THR A 200 -16.24 -22.19 6.45
C THR A 200 -15.06 -22.23 5.49
N GLY A 201 -14.11 -21.33 5.70
CA GLY A 201 -12.90 -21.26 4.88
C GLY A 201 -11.74 -20.64 5.63
N THR A 202 -10.54 -20.75 5.07
CA THR A 202 -9.37 -20.05 5.60
C THR A 202 -9.47 -18.57 5.27
N VAL A 203 -9.34 -17.74 6.29
CA VAL A 203 -9.15 -16.29 6.15
C VAL A 203 -7.78 -15.93 6.70
N TYR A 204 -7.03 -15.12 5.98
CA TYR A 204 -5.79 -14.55 6.51
C TYR A 204 -5.61 -13.12 6.04
N PHE A 205 -4.94 -12.32 6.85
CA PHE A 205 -4.37 -11.06 6.39
C PHE A 205 -2.88 -11.00 6.66
N ILE A 206 -2.20 -10.14 5.90
CA ILE A 206 -0.79 -9.85 6.05
C ILE A 206 -0.54 -8.35 5.91
N VAL A 207 0.36 -7.82 6.76
CA VAL A 207 0.90 -6.46 6.71
C VAL A 207 2.37 -6.59 6.32
N THR A 208 2.75 -6.03 5.17
CA THR A 208 4.10 -6.17 4.57
C THR A 208 4.57 -4.91 3.89
N SER A 209 5.88 -4.82 3.67
CA SER A 209 6.51 -3.78 2.84
C SER A 209 7.58 -4.40 1.94
N ASP A 210 7.37 -4.30 0.62
CA ASP A 210 8.34 -4.78 -0.37
C ASP A 210 9.70 -4.06 -0.24
N PRO A 211 9.77 -2.71 -0.12
CA PRO A 211 11.03 -2.01 0.14
C PRO A 211 11.74 -2.50 1.41
N LEU A 212 11.00 -2.76 2.49
CA LEU A 212 11.58 -3.22 3.75
C LEU A 212 12.17 -4.63 3.61
N VAL A 213 11.43 -5.55 2.97
CA VAL A 213 11.91 -6.92 2.72
C VAL A 213 13.11 -6.91 1.76
N LYS A 214 13.08 -6.09 0.71
CA LYS A 214 14.23 -5.94 -0.21
C LYS A 214 15.46 -5.40 0.51
N ALA A 215 15.29 -4.41 1.39
CA ALA A 215 16.38 -3.88 2.19
C ALA A 215 16.96 -4.93 3.16
N PHE A 216 16.12 -5.76 3.77
CA PHE A 216 16.56 -6.89 4.59
C PHE A 216 17.39 -7.89 3.78
N LEU A 217 16.90 -8.30 2.60
CA LEU A 217 17.58 -9.27 1.73
C LEU A 217 18.92 -8.75 1.20
N ALA A 218 19.03 -7.45 0.91
CA ALA A 218 20.27 -6.84 0.45
C ALA A 218 21.36 -6.74 1.55
N ASN A 219 21.00 -6.94 2.81
CA ASN A 219 21.89 -6.84 3.98
C ASN A 219 22.19 -8.21 4.63
N GLN A 220 21.77 -9.32 4.00
CA GLN A 220 22.17 -10.69 4.38
C GLN A 220 23.50 -11.06 3.74
#